data_AF-A0A961FLJ4-F1
#
_entry.id   AF-A0A961FLJ4-F1
#
_cell.length_a   1.000
_cell.length_b   1.000
_cell.length_c   1.000
_cell.angle_alpha   90.00
_cell.angle_beta   90.00
_cell.angle_gamma   90.00
#
_symmetry.space_group_name_H-M   'P 1'
#
loop_
_entity.id
_entity.type
_entity.pdbx_description
1 polymer ?
#
loop_
_entity_poly.entity_id
_entity_poly.type
_entity_poly.pdbx_seq_one_letter_code
_entity_poly.pdbx_strand_id
1 'polypeptide(L)'
;MQPSTVQSHRAFMVITLTMAACMIFGLAVGWQWYFKKVKVRERFQEIEKRSAESRAAQDGFANLGSTGAGLSPTLEQPSDNLEDLPGKLNLSQTQPFSPQETPFHITRTVPRATQVEVLPLESAAADLARAEELLDRYFRTEEWEDRVALVWNPTRVRPLMENYYVSQMASDPVRGALVARGRFRVNGMEILHFSFSSTRPLGSMEIACRRMPGSDAWGLDWESYVGYGERSWAQLKSERPTEPILMRVFVRLGDYYNYEFADDQKYLCVRMLSEDGQDLVHAYTERGMELATFLIGELGVGNSAMKGFTVRVAYPPNAQSDSCLWLREIVSTRWLLDAEEMGD
;
A
#
# COMPACT_ATOMS: atom_id res chain seq x y z
N MET A 1 20.36 2.93 -69.31
CA MET A 1 20.46 2.45 -67.92
C MET A 1 20.57 3.66 -66.99
N GLN A 2 19.48 4.04 -66.32
CA GLN A 2 19.53 4.94 -65.17
C GLN A 2 18.52 4.47 -64.12
N PRO A 3 18.94 3.70 -63.11
CA PRO A 3 18.10 3.32 -61.98
C PRO A 3 18.65 3.86 -60.65
N SER A 4 19.13 5.11 -60.59
CA SER A 4 19.79 5.65 -59.38
C SER A 4 18.97 6.66 -58.57
N THR A 5 17.90 7.24 -59.12
CA THR A 5 17.13 8.33 -58.46
C THR A 5 16.00 7.84 -57.56
N VAL A 6 15.44 6.65 -57.83
CA VAL A 6 14.33 6.09 -57.03
C VAL A 6 14.83 5.55 -55.69
N GLN A 7 16.07 5.09 -55.64
CA GLN A 7 16.66 4.46 -54.45
C GLN A 7 17.05 5.50 -53.38
N SER A 8 17.54 6.67 -53.80
CA SER A 8 17.86 7.79 -52.90
C SER A 8 16.61 8.43 -52.29
N HIS A 9 15.51 8.55 -53.05
CA HIS A 9 14.24 9.07 -52.55
C HIS A 9 13.59 8.14 -51.51
N ARG A 10 13.70 6.81 -51.71
CA ARG A 10 13.22 5.82 -50.73
C ARG A 10 14.05 5.87 -49.44
N ALA A 11 15.38 5.96 -49.55
CA ALA A 11 16.24 6.10 -48.38
C ALA A 11 15.93 7.39 -47.58
N PHE A 12 15.74 8.51 -48.27
CA PHE A 12 15.38 9.78 -47.63
C PHE A 12 14.02 9.73 -46.92
N MET A 13 13.00 9.11 -47.53
CA MET A 13 11.69 8.91 -46.88
C MET A 13 11.78 8.01 -45.64
N VAL A 14 12.57 6.94 -45.67
CA VAL A 14 12.74 6.05 -44.50
C VAL A 14 13.40 6.80 -43.34
N ILE A 15 14.43 7.60 -43.61
CA ILE A 15 15.13 8.38 -42.57
C ILE A 15 14.19 9.43 -41.96
N THR A 16 13.43 10.16 -42.78
CA THR A 16 12.50 11.19 -42.30
C THR A 16 11.35 10.58 -41.48
N LEU A 17 10.78 9.45 -41.90
CA LEU A 17 9.79 8.71 -41.12
C LEU A 17 10.35 8.22 -39.79
N THR A 18 11.58 7.72 -39.78
CA THR A 18 12.23 7.24 -38.55
C THR A 18 12.48 8.38 -37.56
N MET A 19 12.99 9.53 -38.04
CA MET A 19 13.19 10.71 -37.18
C MET A 19 11.85 11.26 -36.65
N ALA A 20 10.81 11.28 -37.47
CA ALA A 20 9.47 11.69 -37.03
C ALA A 20 8.93 10.75 -35.95
N ALA A 21 9.07 9.42 -36.12
CA ALA A 21 8.67 8.44 -35.12
C ALA A 21 9.45 8.61 -33.80
N CYS A 22 10.77 8.82 -33.85
CA CYS A 22 11.59 9.07 -32.67
C CYS A 22 11.18 10.36 -31.94
N MET A 23 10.88 11.45 -32.67
CA MET A 23 10.40 12.69 -32.06
C MET A 23 9.03 12.53 -31.41
N ILE A 24 8.09 11.86 -32.08
CA ILE A 24 6.75 11.59 -31.51
C ILE A 24 6.88 10.74 -30.25
N PHE A 25 7.74 9.71 -30.27
CA PHE A 25 7.99 8.88 -29.09
C PHE A 25 8.62 9.67 -27.95
N GLY A 26 9.65 10.48 -28.23
CA GLY A 26 10.29 11.35 -27.23
C GLY A 26 9.32 12.37 -26.63
N LEU A 27 8.44 12.96 -27.46
CA LEU A 27 7.39 13.85 -26.99
C LEU A 27 6.35 13.12 -26.15
N ALA A 28 5.92 11.92 -26.54
CA ALA A 28 4.94 11.13 -25.78
C ALA A 28 5.48 10.74 -24.39
N VAL A 29 6.72 10.25 -24.34
CA VAL A 29 7.40 9.88 -23.08
C VAL A 29 7.65 11.12 -22.22
N GLY A 30 8.17 12.20 -22.82
CA GLY A 30 8.40 13.47 -22.13
C GLY A 30 7.12 14.10 -21.58
N TRP A 31 6.02 14.00 -22.34
CA TRP A 31 4.69 14.47 -21.95
C TRP A 31 4.15 13.65 -20.77
N GLN A 32 4.21 12.31 -20.83
CA GLN A 32 3.79 11.47 -19.71
C GLN A 32 4.58 11.76 -18.43
N TRP A 33 5.91 11.94 -18.54
CA TRP A 33 6.76 12.30 -17.42
C TRP A 33 6.44 13.69 -16.84
N TYR A 34 6.24 14.69 -17.71
CA TYR A 34 5.87 16.05 -17.31
C TYR A 34 4.56 16.07 -16.54
N PHE A 35 3.51 15.43 -17.06
CA PHE A 35 2.21 15.39 -16.38
C PHE A 35 2.24 14.58 -15.08
N LYS A 36 3.06 13.53 -14.99
CA LYS A 36 3.31 12.83 -13.71
C LYS A 36 3.91 13.80 -12.68
N LYS A 37 4.91 14.60 -13.06
CA LYS A 37 5.51 15.62 -12.17
C LYS A 37 4.57 16.77 -11.81
N VAL A 38 3.78 17.26 -12.75
CA VAL A 38 2.80 18.34 -12.49
C VAL A 38 1.75 17.87 -11.48
N LYS A 39 1.16 16.68 -11.70
CA LYS A 39 0.18 16.11 -10.75
C LYS A 39 0.76 15.88 -9.36
N VAL A 40 2.03 15.45 -9.27
CA VAL A 40 2.74 15.32 -8.00
C VAL A 40 2.85 16.69 -7.30
N ARG A 41 3.25 17.74 -8.01
CA ARG A 41 3.38 19.09 -7.45
C ARG A 41 2.05 19.67 -6.99
N GLU A 42 0.98 19.49 -7.76
CA GLU A 42 -0.38 19.91 -7.38
C GLU A 42 -0.84 19.19 -6.10
N ARG A 43 -0.59 17.87 -5.99
CA ARG A 43 -0.89 17.11 -4.77
C ARG A 43 -0.06 17.57 -3.57
N PHE A 44 1.22 17.89 -3.75
CA PHE A 44 2.03 18.47 -2.66
C PHE A 44 1.46 19.81 -2.18
N GLN A 45 1.05 20.68 -3.10
CA GLN A 45 0.42 21.95 -2.74
C GLN A 45 -0.91 21.74 -2.01
N GLU A 46 -1.71 20.74 -2.42
CA GLU A 46 -2.96 20.41 -1.73
C GLU A 46 -2.72 19.84 -0.33
N ILE A 47 -1.70 18.99 -0.16
CA ILE A 47 -1.32 18.42 1.14
C ILE A 47 -0.74 19.49 2.07
N GLU A 48 0.13 20.37 1.57
CA GLU A 48 0.64 21.51 2.34
C GLU A 48 -0.50 22.44 2.74
N LYS A 49 -1.45 22.68 1.84
CA LYS A 49 -2.65 23.48 2.13
C LYS A 49 -3.52 22.81 3.20
N ARG A 50 -3.82 21.50 3.09
CA ARG A 50 -4.58 20.75 4.11
C ARG A 50 -3.85 20.67 5.45
N SER A 51 -2.52 20.55 5.43
CA SER A 51 -1.70 20.53 6.64
C SER A 51 -1.65 21.92 7.30
N ALA A 52 -1.59 22.98 6.50
CA ALA A 52 -1.68 24.36 6.98
C ALA A 52 -3.09 24.70 7.50
N GLU A 53 -4.14 24.21 6.84
CA GLU A 53 -5.54 24.32 7.29
C GLU A 53 -5.78 23.53 8.59
N SER A 54 -5.18 22.34 8.72
CA SER A 54 -5.23 21.55 9.95
C SER A 54 -4.47 22.21 11.09
N ARG A 55 -3.30 22.83 10.82
CA ARG A 55 -2.56 23.66 11.79
C ARG A 55 -3.34 24.91 12.19
N ALA A 56 -3.98 25.60 11.24
CA ALA A 56 -4.84 26.75 11.53
C ALA A 56 -6.11 26.36 12.32
N ALA A 57 -6.65 25.16 12.09
CA ALA A 57 -7.75 24.61 12.87
C ALA A 57 -7.30 24.17 14.28
N GLN A 58 -6.07 23.67 14.44
CA GLN A 58 -5.47 23.35 15.74
C GLN A 58 -5.10 24.60 16.55
N ASP A 59 -4.58 25.65 15.90
CA ASP A 59 -4.31 26.94 16.54
C ASP A 59 -5.60 27.68 16.94
N GLY A 60 -6.75 27.33 16.31
CA GLY A 60 -8.09 27.75 16.74
C GLY A 60 -8.64 26.98 17.96
N PHE A 61 -8.06 25.83 18.31
CA PHE A 61 -8.42 25.02 19.48
C PHE A 61 -7.40 25.10 20.63
N ALA A 62 -6.19 25.61 20.38
CA ALA A 62 -5.14 25.79 21.39
C ALA A 62 -5.37 26.97 22.36
N ASN A 63 -6.50 27.67 22.26
CA ASN A 63 -6.86 28.79 23.14
C ASN A 63 -7.96 28.50 24.18
N LEU A 64 -8.29 27.23 24.43
CA LEU A 64 -9.14 26.84 25.54
C LEU A 64 -8.57 25.61 26.27
N GLY A 65 -7.84 25.87 27.35
CA GLY A 65 -7.74 24.92 28.47
C GLY A 65 -6.34 24.40 28.80
N SER A 66 -5.43 25.27 29.20
CA SER A 66 -4.49 24.91 30.27
C SER A 66 -5.22 25.07 31.60
N THR A 67 -5.59 23.97 32.25
CA THR A 67 -5.68 23.82 33.72
C THR A 67 -6.17 22.41 34.08
N GLY A 68 -5.31 21.68 34.80
CA GLY A 68 -5.67 20.98 36.02
C GLY A 68 -6.68 19.83 36.00
N ALA A 69 -6.14 18.67 36.36
CA ALA A 69 -6.76 17.66 37.22
C ALA A 69 -7.89 16.80 36.64
N GLY A 70 -7.94 15.57 37.16
CA GLY A 70 -8.73 14.48 36.61
C GLY A 70 -10.23 14.69 36.69
N LEU A 71 -10.94 13.86 35.94
CA LEU A 71 -12.06 13.03 36.38
C LEU A 71 -12.58 12.26 35.16
N SER A 72 -12.81 10.95 35.33
CA SER A 72 -13.61 10.14 34.41
C SER A 72 -15.04 10.66 34.32
N PRO A 73 -15.72 10.54 33.17
CA PRO A 73 -17.18 10.57 33.15
C PRO A 73 -17.74 9.17 32.86
N THR A 74 -18.44 8.65 33.86
CA THR A 74 -19.54 7.70 33.75
C THR A 74 -20.73 8.38 33.09
N LEU A 75 -21.34 7.76 32.09
CA LEU A 75 -22.71 8.02 31.61
C LEU A 75 -23.29 6.67 31.16
N GLU A 76 -24.10 6.02 32.00
CA GLU A 76 -25.58 6.10 32.06
C GLU A 76 -26.27 5.32 30.92
N GLN A 77 -26.79 4.15 31.27
CA GLN A 77 -27.81 3.42 30.51
C GLN A 77 -29.16 4.15 30.61
N PRO A 78 -30.01 4.03 29.57
CA PRO A 78 -31.44 3.97 29.76
C PRO A 78 -32.02 2.61 29.32
N SER A 79 -32.88 2.09 30.17
CA SER A 79 -33.73 0.91 30.03
C SER A 79 -35.02 1.17 29.23
N ASP A 80 -35.41 0.16 28.45
CA ASP A 80 -36.76 -0.35 28.14
C ASP A 80 -37.94 0.60 27.86
N ASN A 81 -38.42 0.57 26.61
CA ASN A 81 -39.66 -0.15 26.19
C ASN A 81 -40.14 0.36 24.82
N LEU A 82 -40.29 -0.53 23.84
CA LEU A 82 -41.60 -0.82 23.23
C LEU A 82 -41.48 -1.98 22.24
N GLU A 83 -42.24 -3.04 22.54
CA GLU A 83 -42.71 -4.06 21.60
C GLU A 83 -43.44 -3.39 20.43
N ASP A 84 -43.16 -3.78 19.18
CA ASP A 84 -44.14 -4.42 18.28
C ASP A 84 -43.54 -4.72 16.88
N LEU A 85 -44.11 -5.75 16.24
CA LEU A 85 -44.05 -6.17 14.82
C LEU A 85 -43.01 -7.24 14.36
N PRO A 86 -43.42 -8.10 13.40
CA PRO A 86 -43.23 -9.54 13.50
C PRO A 86 -42.34 -10.12 12.40
N GLY A 87 -41.64 -11.21 12.71
CA GLY A 87 -40.88 -11.96 11.72
C GLY A 87 -40.01 -13.04 12.32
N LYS A 88 -40.63 -14.07 12.90
CA LYS A 88 -39.91 -15.30 13.27
C LYS A 88 -39.42 -15.98 11.98
N LEU A 89 -38.17 -15.78 11.60
CA LEU A 89 -37.49 -16.64 10.65
C LEU A 89 -37.00 -17.89 11.39
N ASN A 90 -37.63 -19.01 11.05
CA ASN A 90 -37.27 -20.36 11.47
C ASN A 90 -35.79 -20.65 11.13
N LEU A 91 -34.93 -20.76 12.15
CA LEU A 91 -33.67 -21.48 12.04
C LEU A 91 -33.96 -22.99 12.03
N SER A 92 -34.30 -23.55 10.88
CA SER A 92 -34.25 -24.99 10.62
C SER A 92 -34.45 -25.22 9.13
N GLN A 93 -33.33 -25.23 8.38
CA GLN A 93 -33.07 -25.95 7.12
C GLN A 93 -32.06 -25.16 6.26
N THR A 94 -30.79 -25.25 6.61
CA THR A 94 -29.70 -25.09 5.64
C THR A 94 -28.98 -26.42 5.56
N GLN A 95 -29.16 -27.13 4.45
CA GLN A 95 -28.30 -28.25 4.11
C GLN A 95 -26.85 -27.74 4.01
N PRO A 96 -25.85 -28.46 4.55
CA PRO A 96 -24.47 -28.10 4.33
C PRO A 96 -24.13 -28.32 2.86
N PHE A 97 -23.79 -27.24 2.15
CA PHE A 97 -23.19 -27.31 0.83
C PHE A 97 -21.71 -27.62 0.99
N SER A 98 -21.24 -28.71 0.38
CA SER A 98 -19.82 -29.08 0.38
C SER A 98 -19.00 -28.03 -0.38
N PRO A 99 -17.91 -27.48 0.18
CA PRO A 99 -16.97 -26.66 -0.57
C PRO A 99 -16.33 -27.52 -1.67
N GLN A 100 -16.43 -27.11 -2.92
CA GLN A 100 -15.55 -27.64 -3.96
C GLN A 100 -14.12 -27.21 -3.65
N GLU A 101 -13.23 -28.19 -3.58
CA GLU A 101 -11.81 -28.07 -3.22
C GLU A 101 -11.07 -27.11 -4.15
N THR A 102 -10.60 -25.98 -3.61
CA THR A 102 -9.51 -25.19 -4.21
C THR A 102 -8.16 -25.78 -3.76
N PRO A 103 -7.21 -26.09 -4.67
CA PRO A 103 -6.03 -26.90 -4.36
C PRO A 103 -4.89 -26.13 -3.67
N PHE A 104 -5.19 -25.12 -2.86
CA PHE A 104 -4.16 -24.34 -2.17
C PHE A 104 -4.33 -24.45 -0.66
N HIS A 105 -3.38 -25.12 -0.01
CA HIS A 105 -3.24 -25.09 1.45
C HIS A 105 -2.68 -23.72 1.88
N ILE A 106 -3.56 -22.73 1.96
CA ILE A 106 -3.32 -21.52 2.76
C ILE A 106 -3.58 -21.91 4.22
N THR A 107 -2.51 -22.17 4.98
CA THR A 107 -2.63 -22.62 6.38
C THR A 107 -3.26 -21.56 7.29
N ARG A 108 -3.27 -20.28 6.89
CA ARG A 108 -3.86 -19.16 7.65
C ARG A 108 -4.26 -18.00 6.73
N THR A 109 -5.46 -17.43 6.90
CA THR A 109 -5.97 -16.35 6.03
C THR A 109 -5.87 -14.94 6.64
N VAL A 110 -5.67 -14.84 7.96
CA VAL A 110 -5.56 -13.59 8.72
C VAL A 110 -4.22 -13.53 9.45
N PRO A 111 -3.65 -12.36 9.74
CA PRO A 111 -2.33 -12.26 10.36
C PRO A 111 -2.35 -12.66 11.85
N ARG A 112 -1.17 -12.87 12.43
CA ARG A 112 -1.01 -12.96 13.90
C ARG A 112 -1.17 -11.58 14.53
N ALA A 113 -1.58 -11.57 15.79
CA ALA A 113 -1.56 -10.36 16.59
C ALA A 113 -0.10 -9.86 16.66
N THR A 114 0.11 -8.61 16.23
CA THR A 114 1.41 -7.96 16.31
C THR A 114 1.57 -7.31 17.67
N GLN A 115 2.69 -7.55 18.35
CA GLN A 115 3.07 -6.84 19.55
C GLN A 115 3.91 -5.63 19.15
N VAL A 116 3.42 -4.44 19.47
CA VAL A 116 4.13 -3.17 19.24
C VAL A 116 4.35 -2.48 20.59
N GLU A 117 5.60 -2.23 20.91
CA GLU A 117 6.01 -1.48 22.10
C GLU A 117 6.68 -0.18 21.64
N VAL A 118 6.28 0.96 22.21
CA VAL A 118 6.92 2.26 21.96
C VAL A 118 8.12 2.40 22.88
N LEU A 119 9.29 2.70 22.31
CA LEU A 119 10.54 2.84 23.06
C LEU A 119 10.97 4.31 23.18
N PRO A 120 11.65 4.70 24.28
CA PRO A 120 12.20 6.05 24.42
C PRO A 120 13.23 6.38 23.33
N LEU A 121 13.05 7.54 22.69
CA LEU A 121 13.92 8.03 21.62
C LEU A 121 15.26 8.58 22.16
N GLU A 122 15.24 9.17 23.35
CA GLU A 122 16.39 9.84 23.97
C GLU A 122 17.57 8.87 24.14
N SER A 123 17.27 7.62 24.47
CA SER A 123 18.26 6.55 24.63
C SER A 123 18.83 6.03 23.31
N ALA A 124 18.35 6.50 22.16
CA ALA A 124 18.76 6.07 20.82
C ALA A 124 19.36 7.20 19.97
N ALA A 125 19.77 8.33 20.57
CA ALA A 125 20.24 9.51 19.81
C ALA A 125 21.34 9.18 18.78
N ALA A 126 22.34 8.38 19.15
CA ALA A 126 23.41 7.96 18.23
C ALA A 126 22.90 7.03 17.12
N ASP A 127 21.94 6.17 17.42
CA ASP A 127 21.33 5.26 16.45
C ASP A 127 20.44 6.01 15.46
N LEU A 128 19.67 7.00 15.93
CA LEU A 128 18.89 7.90 15.09
C LEU A 128 19.79 8.67 14.11
N ALA A 129 20.90 9.23 14.59
CA ALA A 129 21.84 9.95 13.72
C ALA A 129 22.43 9.04 12.63
N ARG A 130 22.80 7.81 12.97
CA ARG A 130 23.30 6.82 11.99
C ARG A 130 22.24 6.41 10.98
N ALA A 131 20.99 6.26 11.41
CA ALA A 131 19.88 5.92 10.52
C ALA A 131 19.50 7.10 9.61
N GLU A 132 19.56 8.34 10.09
CA GLU A 132 19.37 9.52 9.23
C GLU A 132 20.47 9.64 8.17
N GLU A 133 21.73 9.43 8.56
CA GLU A 133 22.83 9.40 7.60
C GLU A 133 22.64 8.30 6.54
N LEU A 134 22.20 7.11 6.96
CA LEU A 134 21.83 6.03 6.05
C LEU A 134 20.77 6.47 5.03
N LEU A 135 19.69 7.11 5.50
CA LEU A 135 18.61 7.59 4.64
C LEU A 135 19.11 8.69 3.68
N ASP A 136 19.91 9.63 4.17
CA ASP A 136 20.52 10.67 3.35
C ASP A 136 21.41 10.09 2.24
N ARG A 137 22.21 9.06 2.55
CA ARG A 137 22.98 8.33 1.53
C ARG A 137 22.05 7.66 0.53
N TYR A 138 21.06 6.90 1.01
CA TYR A 138 20.11 6.20 0.15
C TYR A 138 19.43 7.14 -0.84
N PHE A 139 18.98 8.31 -0.38
CA PHE A 139 18.30 9.29 -1.23
C PHE A 139 19.21 10.03 -2.21
N ARG A 140 20.53 10.06 -1.98
CA ARG A 140 21.51 10.68 -2.90
C ARG A 140 22.07 9.69 -3.91
N THR A 141 22.06 8.40 -3.60
CA THR A 141 22.44 7.36 -4.55
C THR A 141 21.37 7.26 -5.62
N GLU A 142 21.70 7.43 -6.90
CA GLU A 142 20.73 7.39 -8.00
C GLU A 142 20.45 5.97 -8.48
N GLU A 143 21.51 5.19 -8.69
CA GLU A 143 21.44 3.81 -9.19
C GLU A 143 20.91 2.85 -8.12
N TRP A 144 19.96 2.00 -8.49
CA TRP A 144 19.32 1.10 -7.53
C TRP A 144 20.28 -0.01 -7.07
N GLU A 145 21.22 -0.41 -7.92
CA GLU A 145 22.22 -1.43 -7.64
C GLU A 145 23.13 -1.02 -6.48
N ASP A 146 23.49 0.26 -6.41
CA ASP A 146 24.32 0.85 -5.36
C ASP A 146 23.53 1.00 -4.06
N ARG A 147 22.21 1.21 -4.15
CA ARG A 147 21.32 1.27 -2.98
C ARG A 147 21.16 -0.08 -2.28
N VAL A 148 21.42 -1.21 -2.95
CA VAL A 148 21.30 -2.55 -2.37
C VAL A 148 22.13 -2.70 -1.07
N ALA A 149 23.29 -2.05 -0.97
CA ALA A 149 24.11 -2.11 0.25
C ALA A 149 23.50 -1.34 1.45
N LEU A 150 22.47 -0.53 1.21
CA LEU A 150 21.83 0.35 2.18
C LEU A 150 20.48 -0.19 2.68
N VAL A 151 19.97 -1.27 2.08
CA VAL A 151 18.70 -1.88 2.47
C VAL A 151 18.91 -3.01 3.47
N TRP A 152 17.90 -3.26 4.28
CA TRP A 152 17.87 -4.37 5.19
C TRP A 152 17.77 -5.70 4.42
N ASN A 153 18.64 -6.65 4.76
CA ASN A 153 18.81 -7.93 4.06
C ASN A 153 19.08 -7.80 2.53
N PRO A 154 20.25 -7.26 2.14
CA PRO A 154 20.59 -6.98 0.73
C PRO A 154 20.48 -8.18 -0.21
N THR A 155 20.89 -9.36 0.26
CA THR A 155 20.90 -10.59 -0.55
C THR A 155 19.46 -10.99 -0.94
N ARG A 156 18.53 -10.90 0.01
CA ARG A 156 17.11 -11.20 -0.23
C ARG A 156 16.42 -10.13 -1.06
N VAL A 157 16.72 -8.85 -0.78
CA VAL A 157 16.00 -7.71 -1.37
C VAL A 157 16.49 -7.37 -2.78
N ARG A 158 17.75 -7.65 -3.13
CA ARG A 158 18.30 -7.37 -4.48
C ARG A 158 17.39 -7.82 -5.64
N PRO A 159 16.91 -9.08 -5.73
CA PRO A 159 16.03 -9.50 -6.83
C PRO A 159 14.68 -8.76 -6.83
N LEU A 160 14.19 -8.33 -5.65
CA LEU A 160 12.94 -7.55 -5.56
C LEU A 160 13.14 -6.11 -6.07
N MET A 161 14.28 -5.49 -5.75
CA MET A 161 14.67 -4.19 -6.28
C MET A 161 14.83 -4.24 -7.80
N GLU A 162 15.50 -5.26 -8.33
CA GLU A 162 15.63 -5.45 -9.78
C GLU A 162 14.26 -5.57 -10.44
N ASN A 163 13.37 -6.39 -9.87
CA ASN A 163 12.00 -6.51 -10.36
C ASN A 163 11.27 -5.14 -10.34
N TYR A 164 11.36 -4.38 -9.26
CA TYR A 164 10.68 -3.09 -9.13
C TYR A 164 11.21 -2.00 -10.06
N TYR A 165 12.53 -1.78 -10.08
CA TYR A 165 13.11 -0.68 -10.87
C TYR A 165 13.24 -1.03 -12.35
N VAL A 166 13.53 -2.30 -12.68
CA VAL A 166 13.78 -2.71 -14.08
C VAL A 166 12.52 -3.29 -14.70
N SER A 167 11.90 -4.30 -14.09
CA SER A 167 10.78 -5.02 -14.71
C SER A 167 9.46 -4.25 -14.61
N GLN A 168 9.19 -3.63 -13.46
CA GLN A 168 7.99 -2.82 -13.25
C GLN A 168 8.17 -1.37 -13.73
N MET A 169 9.41 -0.94 -14.02
CA MET A 169 9.77 0.43 -14.37
C MET A 169 9.26 1.45 -13.33
N ALA A 170 9.22 1.04 -12.06
CA ALA A 170 8.73 1.85 -10.97
C ALA A 170 9.80 2.83 -10.47
N SER A 171 9.37 3.81 -9.68
CA SER A 171 10.21 4.86 -9.13
C SER A 171 9.89 5.05 -7.66
N ASP A 172 10.90 5.44 -6.88
CA ASP A 172 10.72 5.74 -5.47
C ASP A 172 9.53 6.68 -5.21
N PRO A 173 8.82 6.48 -4.08
CA PRO A 173 7.77 7.39 -3.67
C PRO A 173 8.32 8.79 -3.43
N VAL A 174 7.51 9.81 -3.74
CA VAL A 174 7.93 11.19 -3.55
C VAL A 174 7.82 11.58 -2.08
N ARG A 175 8.95 12.04 -1.53
CA ARG A 175 9.09 12.46 -0.14
C ARG A 175 9.14 13.98 -0.01
N GLY A 176 8.49 14.50 1.01
CA GLY A 176 8.61 15.87 1.47
C GLY A 176 9.54 15.97 2.69
N ALA A 177 9.20 16.85 3.62
CA ALA A 177 9.96 17.09 4.83
C ALA A 177 9.78 15.95 5.86
N LEU A 178 10.81 15.71 6.66
CA LEU A 178 10.71 14.84 7.83
C LEU A 178 9.75 15.48 8.85
N VAL A 179 8.73 14.73 9.25
CA VAL A 179 7.66 15.16 10.16
C VAL A 179 7.87 14.61 11.55
N ALA A 180 8.18 13.33 11.67
CA ALA A 180 8.29 12.65 12.97
C ALA A 180 9.34 11.55 12.96
N ARG A 181 9.79 11.21 14.17
CA ARG A 181 10.66 10.08 14.46
C ARG A 181 9.99 9.20 15.49
N GLY A 182 10.24 7.90 15.41
CA GLY A 182 9.75 6.92 16.35
C GLY A 182 10.76 5.80 16.56
N ARG A 183 10.63 5.12 17.69
CA ARG A 183 11.39 3.92 17.99
C ARG A 183 10.42 2.91 18.56
N PHE A 184 10.42 1.72 17.97
CA PHE A 184 9.46 0.69 18.31
C PHE A 184 10.16 -0.64 18.48
N ARG A 185 9.53 -1.53 19.26
CA ARG A 185 9.79 -2.96 19.20
C ARG A 185 8.57 -3.64 18.59
N VAL A 186 8.74 -4.26 17.44
CA VAL A 186 7.68 -4.98 16.72
C VAL A 186 8.04 -6.46 16.75
N ASN A 187 7.26 -7.27 17.45
CA ASN A 187 7.50 -8.71 17.62
C ASN A 187 8.96 -9.03 18.05
N GLY A 188 9.49 -8.25 18.99
CA GLY A 188 10.85 -8.39 19.50
C GLY A 188 11.93 -7.68 18.68
N MET A 189 11.63 -7.26 17.44
CA MET A 189 12.58 -6.55 16.57
C MET A 189 12.55 -5.04 16.84
N GLU A 190 13.72 -4.45 17.06
CA GLU A 190 13.85 -3.00 17.19
C GLU A 190 13.80 -2.31 15.82
N ILE A 191 12.96 -1.28 15.73
CA ILE A 191 12.72 -0.47 14.53
C ILE A 191 12.95 0.99 14.86
N LEU A 192 13.78 1.66 14.05
CA LEU A 192 13.75 3.12 13.96
C LEU A 192 12.81 3.53 12.85
N HIS A 193 11.97 4.52 13.14
CA HIS A 193 10.87 4.91 12.26
C HIS A 193 10.93 6.40 11.95
N PHE A 194 10.71 6.75 10.69
CA PHE A 194 10.75 8.10 10.18
C PHE A 194 9.50 8.37 9.34
N SER A 195 8.74 9.38 9.72
CA SER A 195 7.56 9.82 8.97
C SER A 195 7.89 11.06 8.16
N PHE A 196 7.66 11.01 6.86
CA PHE A 196 7.82 12.14 5.93
C PHE A 196 6.47 12.58 5.40
N SER A 197 6.30 13.86 5.09
CA SER A 197 5.15 14.29 4.29
C SER A 197 5.22 13.67 2.89
N SER A 198 4.09 13.30 2.31
CA SER A 198 4.08 12.59 1.02
C SER A 198 2.74 12.71 0.28
N THR A 199 2.76 12.51 -1.04
CA THR A 199 1.57 12.45 -1.91
C THR A 199 0.80 11.13 -1.81
N ARG A 200 1.21 10.21 -0.94
CA ARG A 200 0.48 8.97 -0.67
C ARG A 200 -0.91 9.26 -0.09
N PRO A 201 -1.87 8.32 -0.21
CA PRO A 201 -3.25 8.50 0.28
C PRO A 201 -3.41 8.99 1.73
N LEU A 202 -2.47 8.68 2.63
CA LEU A 202 -2.51 9.12 4.03
C LEU A 202 -1.81 10.47 4.29
N GLY A 203 -1.24 11.10 3.26
CA GLY A 203 -0.47 12.35 3.39
C GLY A 203 0.91 12.19 4.02
N SER A 204 1.24 10.99 4.49
CA SER A 204 2.54 10.62 5.03
C SER A 204 3.13 9.41 4.30
N MET A 205 4.44 9.30 4.41
CA MET A 205 5.22 8.14 4.01
C MET A 205 6.07 7.71 5.19
N GLU A 206 5.88 6.46 5.59
CA GLU A 206 6.60 5.85 6.70
C GLU A 206 7.82 5.08 6.19
N ILE A 207 8.93 5.25 6.89
CA ILE A 207 10.19 4.57 6.62
C ILE A 207 10.64 3.87 7.90
N ALA A 208 10.95 2.58 7.78
CA ALA A 208 11.53 1.79 8.85
C ALA A 208 12.99 1.46 8.55
N CYS A 209 13.84 1.55 9.57
CA CYS A 209 15.21 1.06 9.56
C CYS A 209 15.33 -0.07 10.57
N ARG A 210 16.04 -1.13 10.17
CA ARG A 210 16.28 -2.36 10.95
C ARG A 210 17.78 -2.60 11.12
N ARG A 211 18.16 -3.33 12.17
CA ARG A 211 19.54 -3.84 12.28
C ARG A 211 19.80 -4.86 11.18
N MET A 212 20.94 -4.72 10.53
CA MET A 212 21.42 -5.67 9.52
C MET A 212 21.70 -7.03 10.18
N PRO A 213 21.39 -8.15 9.51
CA PRO A 213 21.70 -9.47 10.05
C PRO A 213 23.20 -9.59 10.41
N GLY A 214 23.50 -9.93 11.66
CA GLY A 214 24.89 -10.10 12.14
C GLY A 214 25.70 -8.81 12.29
N SER A 215 25.07 -7.63 12.30
CA SER A 215 25.77 -6.34 12.41
C SER A 215 24.95 -5.32 13.20
N ASP A 216 25.65 -4.36 13.82
CA ASP A 216 25.03 -3.18 14.42
C ASP A 216 24.68 -2.10 13.38
N ALA A 217 24.96 -2.33 12.09
CA ALA A 217 24.59 -1.39 11.04
C ALA A 217 23.06 -1.33 10.86
N TRP A 218 22.54 -0.16 10.53
CA TRP A 218 21.15 0.01 10.12
C TRP A 218 21.00 -0.22 8.61
N GLY A 219 19.87 -0.81 8.21
CA GLY A 219 19.43 -0.95 6.82
C GLY A 219 17.99 -0.48 6.67
N LEU A 220 17.68 0.15 5.54
CA LEU A 220 16.33 0.58 5.17
C LEU A 220 15.46 -0.65 4.88
N ASP A 221 14.30 -0.76 5.51
CA ASP A 221 13.26 -1.70 5.04
C ASP A 221 12.67 -1.17 3.73
N TRP A 222 13.24 -1.64 2.63
CA TRP A 222 12.94 -1.11 1.31
C TRP A 222 11.54 -1.50 0.83
N GLU A 223 11.09 -2.73 1.07
CA GLU A 223 9.77 -3.15 0.61
C GLU A 223 8.63 -2.34 1.23
N SER A 224 8.69 -2.06 2.54
CA SER A 224 7.69 -1.20 3.18
C SER A 224 7.82 0.25 2.75
N TYR A 225 9.05 0.75 2.55
CA TYR A 225 9.30 2.09 2.05
C TYR A 225 8.65 2.30 0.68
N VAL A 226 8.96 1.47 -0.33
CA VAL A 226 8.44 1.67 -1.70
C VAL A 226 7.00 1.19 -1.87
N GLY A 227 6.47 0.41 -0.92
CA GLY A 227 5.17 -0.23 -1.07
C GLY A 227 5.23 -1.40 -2.05
N TYR A 228 6.32 -2.18 -2.01
CA TYR A 228 6.58 -3.24 -2.99
C TYR A 228 5.41 -4.24 -3.07
N GLY A 229 5.04 -4.57 -4.32
CA GLY A 229 4.18 -5.70 -4.67
C GLY A 229 4.86 -6.55 -5.73
N GLU A 230 4.50 -7.83 -5.81
CA GLU A 230 5.10 -8.80 -6.75
C GLU A 230 4.84 -8.46 -8.23
N ARG A 231 3.83 -7.62 -8.49
CA ARG A 231 3.49 -7.07 -9.80
C ARG A 231 3.18 -5.59 -9.66
N SER A 232 3.45 -4.84 -10.73
CA SER A 232 2.87 -3.51 -10.84
C SER A 232 1.35 -3.61 -11.03
N TRP A 233 0.62 -2.53 -10.71
CA TRP A 233 -0.82 -2.49 -10.93
C TRP A 233 -1.22 -2.69 -12.39
N ALA A 234 -0.41 -2.18 -13.32
CA ALA A 234 -0.61 -2.42 -14.75
C ALA A 234 -0.43 -3.90 -15.11
N GLN A 235 0.62 -4.54 -14.60
CA GLN A 235 0.87 -5.97 -14.81
C GLN A 235 -0.24 -6.83 -14.19
N LEU A 236 -0.68 -6.53 -12.96
CA LEU A 236 -1.79 -7.21 -12.30
C LEU A 236 -3.04 -7.21 -13.19
N LYS A 237 -3.43 -6.04 -13.72
CA LYS A 237 -4.61 -5.89 -14.59
C LYS A 237 -4.48 -6.58 -15.94
N SER A 238 -3.28 -6.62 -16.51
CA SER A 238 -3.03 -7.25 -17.82
C SER A 238 -2.87 -8.76 -17.73
N GLU A 239 -2.11 -9.26 -16.76
CA GLU A 239 -1.80 -10.69 -16.59
C GLU A 239 -2.97 -11.44 -15.94
N ARG A 240 -3.78 -10.74 -15.14
CA ARG A 240 -4.93 -11.29 -14.41
C ARG A 240 -4.59 -12.60 -13.69
N PRO A 241 -3.58 -12.61 -12.80
CA PRO A 241 -3.13 -13.83 -12.16
C PRO A 241 -4.26 -14.45 -11.34
N THR A 242 -4.53 -15.74 -11.58
CA THR A 242 -5.46 -16.54 -10.76
C THR A 242 -4.80 -17.08 -9.50
N GLU A 243 -3.46 -17.09 -9.48
CA GLU A 243 -2.66 -17.39 -8.30
C GLU A 243 -2.54 -16.16 -7.39
N PRO A 244 -2.59 -16.32 -6.05
CA PRO A 244 -2.46 -15.20 -5.13
C PRO A 244 -1.09 -14.54 -5.23
N ILE A 245 -1.08 -13.22 -5.45
CA ILE A 245 0.15 -12.40 -5.44
C ILE A 245 0.15 -11.41 -4.29
N LEU A 246 1.33 -11.08 -3.77
CA LEU A 246 1.48 -10.14 -2.66
C LEU A 246 1.42 -8.68 -3.13
N MET A 247 0.59 -7.88 -2.47
CA MET A 247 0.44 -6.45 -2.71
C MET A 247 0.41 -5.67 -1.39
N ARG A 248 1.01 -4.47 -1.38
CA ARG A 248 0.86 -3.47 -0.32
C ARG A 248 -0.14 -2.42 -0.77
N VAL A 249 -1.21 -2.26 0.00
CA VAL A 249 -2.40 -1.50 -0.39
C VAL A 249 -2.88 -0.62 0.74
N PHE A 250 -3.62 0.44 0.39
CA PHE A 250 -4.48 1.13 1.34
C PHE A 250 -5.90 0.60 1.20
N VAL A 251 -6.51 0.19 2.31
CA VAL A 251 -7.81 -0.48 2.34
C VAL A 251 -8.83 0.26 3.18
N ARG A 252 -10.09 0.14 2.77
CA ARG A 252 -11.28 0.41 3.60
C ARG A 252 -12.44 -0.47 3.12
N LEU A 253 -13.50 -0.57 3.92
CA LEU A 253 -14.72 -1.24 3.45
C LEU A 253 -15.33 -0.50 2.24
N GLY A 254 -15.83 -1.27 1.29
CA GLY A 254 -16.47 -0.78 0.08
C GLY A 254 -17.90 -1.31 -0.06
N ASP A 255 -18.58 -0.80 -1.08
CA ASP A 255 -20.00 -1.05 -1.40
C ASP A 255 -20.22 -1.27 -2.90
N TYR A 256 -19.15 -1.54 -3.64
CA TYR A 256 -19.24 -1.89 -5.06
C TYR A 256 -19.49 -3.39 -5.20
N TYR A 257 -20.57 -3.76 -5.88
CA TYR A 257 -20.98 -5.15 -6.11
C TYR A 257 -21.42 -5.31 -7.56
N ASN A 258 -20.64 -6.05 -8.35
CA ASN A 258 -20.89 -6.27 -9.77
C ASN A 258 -20.15 -7.53 -10.26
N TYR A 259 -20.45 -7.96 -11.49
CA TYR A 259 -19.78 -9.09 -12.15
C TYR A 259 -19.86 -10.39 -11.30
N GLU A 260 -18.72 -11.01 -10.99
CA GLU A 260 -18.63 -12.23 -10.18
C GLU A 260 -19.03 -12.01 -8.72
N PHE A 261 -19.07 -10.75 -8.29
CA PHE A 261 -19.27 -10.33 -6.92
C PHE A 261 -20.54 -9.48 -6.78
N ALA A 262 -21.58 -9.78 -7.56
CA ALA A 262 -22.84 -9.02 -7.54
C ALA A 262 -23.71 -9.26 -6.28
N ASP A 263 -23.49 -10.37 -5.56
CA ASP A 263 -24.25 -10.72 -4.36
C ASP A 263 -23.63 -10.09 -3.10
N ASP A 264 -24.24 -9.02 -2.61
CA ASP A 264 -23.79 -8.26 -1.44
C ASP A 264 -24.04 -8.97 -0.09
N GLN A 265 -24.93 -9.97 -0.08
CA GLN A 265 -25.18 -10.85 1.06
C GLN A 265 -24.15 -11.98 1.11
N LYS A 266 -23.56 -12.34 -0.02
CA LYS A 266 -22.49 -13.32 -0.10
C LYS A 266 -21.11 -12.72 0.13
N TYR A 267 -20.83 -11.54 -0.43
CA TYR A 267 -19.47 -10.98 -0.45
C TYR A 267 -19.29 -9.75 0.42
N LEU A 268 -18.13 -9.65 1.08
CA LEU A 268 -17.62 -8.44 1.69
C LEU A 268 -16.71 -7.72 0.69
N CYS A 269 -17.05 -6.47 0.34
CA CYS A 269 -16.24 -5.64 -0.54
C CYS A 269 -15.20 -4.83 0.26
N VAL A 270 -13.96 -4.89 -0.19
CA VAL A 270 -12.84 -4.09 0.31
C VAL A 270 -12.32 -3.22 -0.84
N ARG A 271 -12.40 -1.91 -0.66
CA ARG A 271 -11.83 -0.96 -1.61
C ARG A 271 -10.33 -0.88 -1.37
N MET A 272 -9.52 -1.09 -2.41
CA MET A 272 -8.06 -1.07 -2.34
C MET A 272 -7.47 0.00 -3.26
N LEU A 273 -6.60 0.83 -2.71
CA LEU A 273 -5.81 1.81 -3.45
C LEU A 273 -4.34 1.42 -3.49
N SER A 274 -3.68 1.77 -4.59
CA SER A 274 -2.23 1.69 -4.72
C SER A 274 -1.51 2.57 -3.71
N GLU A 275 -0.23 2.27 -3.53
CA GLU A 275 0.70 3.00 -2.66
C GLU A 275 0.79 4.49 -3.00
N ASP A 276 0.56 4.88 -4.26
CA ASP A 276 0.54 6.26 -4.74
C ASP A 276 -0.90 6.82 -4.94
N GLY A 277 -1.92 6.00 -4.70
CA GLY A 277 -3.33 6.33 -4.83
C GLY A 277 -3.80 6.59 -6.26
N GLN A 278 -3.08 6.13 -7.29
CA GLN A 278 -3.49 6.26 -8.70
C GLN A 278 -4.35 5.10 -9.18
N ASP A 279 -4.10 3.89 -8.66
CA ASP A 279 -4.85 2.70 -9.02
C ASP A 279 -5.85 2.33 -7.91
N LEU A 280 -7.01 1.88 -8.36
CA LEU A 280 -8.13 1.47 -7.54
C LEU A 280 -8.64 0.12 -8.04
N VAL A 281 -8.84 -0.81 -7.11
CA VAL A 281 -9.55 -2.06 -7.35
C VAL A 281 -10.47 -2.36 -6.17
N HIS A 282 -11.40 -3.30 -6.39
CA HIS A 282 -12.28 -3.84 -5.37
C HIS A 282 -11.93 -5.30 -5.16
N ALA A 283 -11.57 -5.67 -3.93
CA ALA A 283 -11.29 -7.05 -3.58
C ALA A 283 -12.40 -7.60 -2.69
N TYR A 284 -12.66 -8.89 -2.80
CA TYR A 284 -13.79 -9.53 -2.16
C TYR A 284 -13.37 -10.77 -1.41
N THR A 285 -14.06 -11.02 -0.30
CA THR A 285 -14.01 -12.28 0.43
C THR A 285 -15.44 -12.68 0.80
N GLU A 286 -15.69 -13.97 1.00
CA GLU A 286 -17.02 -14.44 1.37
C GLU A 286 -17.35 -14.06 2.82
N ARG A 287 -18.57 -13.57 3.04
CA ARG A 287 -19.08 -13.29 4.39
C ARG A 287 -19.19 -14.59 5.19
N GLY A 288 -19.01 -14.49 6.50
CA GLY A 288 -18.98 -15.64 7.41
C GLY A 288 -17.62 -16.33 7.49
N MET A 289 -16.67 -16.00 6.60
CA MET A 289 -15.28 -16.46 6.73
C MET A 289 -14.53 -15.66 7.81
N GLU A 290 -13.48 -16.28 8.37
CA GLU A 290 -12.58 -15.65 9.35
C GLU A 290 -12.02 -14.32 8.81
N LEU A 291 -11.60 -14.32 7.55
CA LEU A 291 -11.07 -13.15 6.85
C LEU A 291 -12.05 -11.97 6.81
N ALA A 292 -13.32 -12.23 6.50
CA ALA A 292 -14.35 -11.18 6.48
C ALA A 292 -14.61 -10.61 7.87
N THR A 293 -14.68 -11.47 8.88
CA THR A 293 -14.90 -11.08 10.28
C THR A 293 -13.76 -10.20 10.78
N PHE A 294 -12.52 -10.61 10.47
CA PHE A 294 -11.31 -9.84 10.81
C PHE A 294 -11.32 -8.45 10.16
N LEU A 295 -11.63 -8.35 8.86
CA LEU A 295 -11.68 -7.07 8.15
C LEU A 295 -12.73 -6.12 8.73
N ILE A 296 -13.90 -6.63 9.10
CA ILE A 296 -14.96 -5.81 9.71
C ILE A 296 -14.49 -5.26 11.06
N GLY A 297 -13.85 -6.09 11.89
CA GLY A 297 -13.28 -5.66 13.17
C GLY A 297 -12.17 -4.63 13.02
N GLU A 298 -11.26 -4.84 12.08
CA GLU A 298 -10.12 -3.94 11.85
C GLU A 298 -10.51 -2.63 11.18
N LEU A 299 -11.38 -2.65 10.17
CA LEU A 299 -11.70 -1.46 9.39
C LEU A 299 -12.84 -0.66 10.01
N GLY A 300 -13.77 -1.31 10.71
CA GLY A 300 -14.94 -0.69 11.32
C GLY A 300 -16.00 -0.30 10.29
N VAL A 301 -17.27 -0.58 10.60
CA VAL A 301 -18.40 -0.20 9.74
C VAL A 301 -18.60 1.32 9.80
N GLY A 302 -18.72 1.97 8.64
CA GLY A 302 -18.90 3.42 8.54
C GLY A 302 -17.62 4.25 8.72
N ASN A 303 -16.49 3.60 8.99
CA ASN A 303 -15.19 4.26 9.01
C ASN A 303 -14.72 4.56 7.57
N SER A 304 -14.48 5.84 7.28
CA SER A 304 -14.01 6.28 5.98
C SER A 304 -12.48 6.27 5.86
N ALA A 305 -11.77 6.13 6.99
CA ALA A 305 -10.31 6.15 7.04
C ALA A 305 -9.71 4.91 6.38
N MET A 306 -8.69 5.13 5.55
CA MET A 306 -7.91 4.07 4.93
C MET A 306 -6.85 3.55 5.89
N LYS A 307 -6.54 2.25 5.82
CA LYS A 307 -5.42 1.62 6.56
C LYS A 307 -4.47 0.92 5.59
N GLY A 308 -3.17 0.94 5.86
CA GLY A 308 -2.17 0.28 5.03
C GLY A 308 -2.04 -1.20 5.38
N PHE A 309 -2.38 -2.10 4.46
CA PHE A 309 -2.34 -3.56 4.64
C PHE A 309 -1.36 -4.21 3.64
N THR A 310 -0.80 -5.36 4.01
CA THR A 310 -0.15 -6.29 3.08
C THR A 310 -1.07 -7.49 2.87
N VAL A 311 -1.43 -7.77 1.63
CA VAL A 311 -2.46 -8.77 1.28
C VAL A 311 -1.99 -9.68 0.15
N ARG A 312 -2.62 -10.85 0.02
CA ARG A 312 -2.58 -11.63 -1.22
C ARG A 312 -3.91 -11.54 -1.97
N VAL A 313 -3.82 -11.19 -3.26
CA VAL A 313 -4.98 -11.02 -4.15
C VAL A 313 -4.82 -11.84 -5.42
N ALA A 314 -5.94 -12.23 -6.03
CA ALA A 314 -5.98 -12.95 -7.29
C ALA A 314 -7.25 -12.60 -8.07
N TYR A 315 -7.22 -12.71 -9.40
CA TYR A 315 -8.45 -12.66 -10.19
C TYR A 315 -9.26 -13.95 -10.07
N PRO A 316 -10.59 -13.89 -10.15
CA PRO A 316 -11.40 -15.08 -10.38
C PRO A 316 -11.01 -15.74 -11.71
N PRO A 317 -11.10 -17.07 -11.82
CA PRO A 317 -11.01 -17.74 -13.12
C PRO A 317 -12.03 -17.14 -14.08
N ASN A 318 -11.59 -16.78 -15.28
CA ASN A 318 -12.41 -16.13 -16.32
C ASN A 318 -13.03 -14.77 -15.89
N ALA A 319 -12.25 -13.95 -15.16
CA ALA A 319 -12.69 -12.62 -14.74
C ALA A 319 -13.24 -11.75 -15.89
N GLN A 320 -14.49 -11.33 -15.73
CA GLN A 320 -15.21 -10.35 -16.54
C GLN A 320 -14.71 -8.94 -16.25
N SER A 321 -14.39 -8.63 -14.98
CA SER A 321 -13.84 -7.34 -14.56
C SER A 321 -12.32 -7.36 -14.51
N ASP A 322 -11.68 -6.26 -14.89
CA ASP A 322 -10.26 -5.99 -14.60
C ASP A 322 -10.05 -5.27 -13.25
N SER A 323 -11.12 -5.03 -12.49
CA SER A 323 -11.08 -4.22 -11.27
C SER A 323 -11.67 -4.95 -10.06
N CYS A 324 -12.08 -6.21 -10.22
CA CYS A 324 -12.62 -7.05 -9.16
C CYS A 324 -11.72 -8.27 -8.90
N LEU A 325 -11.28 -8.42 -7.64
CA LEU A 325 -10.31 -9.42 -7.21
C LEU A 325 -10.85 -10.27 -6.06
N TRP A 326 -10.36 -11.48 -5.92
CA TRP A 326 -10.39 -12.19 -4.64
C TRP A 326 -9.35 -11.60 -3.69
N LEU A 327 -9.76 -11.31 -2.46
CA LEU A 327 -8.88 -11.16 -1.31
C LEU A 327 -8.70 -12.53 -0.66
N ARG A 328 -7.52 -13.11 -0.84
CA ARG A 328 -7.21 -14.48 -0.42
C ARG A 328 -6.62 -14.55 0.99
N GLU A 329 -5.82 -13.55 1.35
CA GLU A 329 -5.11 -13.51 2.62
C GLU A 329 -4.78 -12.07 3.02
N ILE A 330 -4.82 -11.79 4.32
CA ILE A 330 -4.14 -10.63 4.89
C ILE A 330 -2.85 -11.14 5.52
N VAL A 331 -1.72 -10.78 4.89
CA VAL A 331 -0.39 -11.14 5.39
C VAL A 331 -0.06 -10.31 6.62
N SER A 332 -0.42 -9.02 6.62
CA SER A 332 -0.23 -8.12 7.77
C SER A 332 -1.13 -6.89 7.68
N THR A 333 -1.52 -6.31 8.83
CA THR A 333 -2.27 -5.04 8.91
C THR A 333 -1.39 -3.79 8.82
N ARG A 334 -0.18 -3.97 8.26
CA ARG A 334 0.88 -2.98 8.06
C ARG A 334 1.70 -3.37 6.84
N TRP A 335 2.54 -2.46 6.35
CA TRP A 335 3.46 -2.70 5.23
C TRP A 335 4.82 -3.25 5.64
N LEU A 336 5.22 -2.96 6.88
CA LEU A 336 6.39 -3.56 7.52
C LEU A 336 6.07 -5.02 7.83
N LEU A 337 6.88 -5.99 7.40
CA LEU A 337 6.69 -7.42 7.69
C LEU A 337 7.77 -7.97 8.61
N ASP A 338 7.43 -8.77 9.60
CA ASP A 338 8.43 -9.49 10.39
C ASP A 338 8.97 -10.74 9.64
N ALA A 339 9.99 -11.39 10.22
CA ALA A 339 10.65 -12.55 9.60
C ALA A 339 9.68 -13.70 9.30
N GLU A 340 8.75 -14.01 10.21
CA GLU A 340 7.77 -15.08 10.01
C GLU A 340 6.80 -14.73 8.87
N GLU A 341 6.33 -13.48 8.79
CA GLU A 341 5.45 -12.98 7.74
C GLU A 341 6.12 -12.97 6.35
N MET A 342 7.45 -12.91 6.29
CA MET A 342 8.21 -13.02 5.04
C MET A 342 8.43 -14.46 4.58
N GLY A 343 8.17 -15.45 5.43
CA GLY A 343 8.41 -16.87 5.15
C GLY A 343 9.87 -17.30 5.28
N ASP A 344 10.68 -16.55 6.03
CA ASP A 344 12.11 -16.83 6.32
C ASP A 344 12.31 -17.75 7.53
#